data_AF-A0A2T2YL91-F1
#
_entry.id   AF-A0A2T2YL91-F1
#
_cell.length_a   1.000
_cell.length_b   1.000
_cell.length_c   1.000
_cell.angle_alpha   90.00
_cell.angle_beta   90.00
_cell.angle_gamma   90.00
#
_symmetry.space_group_name_H-M   'P 1'
#
loop_
_entity.id
_entity.type
_entity.pdbx_description
1 polymer ?
#
loop_
_entity_poly.entity_id
_entity_poly.type
_entity_poly.pdbx_seq_one_letter_code
_entity_poly.pdbx_strand_id
1 'polypeptide(L)' 'MSAGLTDWIYQNLDPKSLDRNEILNHLIYLKEITEQETSLDRIVKYYFYKISLENRLVQLDKELPESIKILPGPKSTTL' A
#
# COMPACT_ATOMS: atom_id res chain seq x y z
N MET A 1 7.96 12.78 25.29
CA MET A 1 8.25 12.27 23.94
C MET A 1 7.24 12.93 23.01
N SER A 2 7.65 13.89 22.18
CA SER A 2 6.74 14.48 21.19
C SER A 2 6.60 13.49 20.03
N ALA A 3 5.40 12.94 19.85
CA ALA A 3 5.09 12.20 18.64
C ALA A 3 5.28 13.15 17.46
N GLY A 4 6.11 12.77 16.49
CA GLY A 4 6.27 13.54 15.26
C GLY A 4 4.99 13.46 14.41
N LEU A 5 4.82 14.39 13.49
CA LEU A 5 3.67 14.41 12.57
C LEU A 5 3.47 13.05 11.86
N THR A 6 4.55 12.39 11.46
CA THR A 6 4.51 11.06 10.85
C THR A 6 3.93 10.00 11.79
N ASP A 7 4.35 9.99 13.05
CA ASP A 7 3.79 9.06 14.05
C ASP A 7 2.29 9.31 14.24
N TRP A 8 1.86 10.57 14.27
CA TRP A 8 0.44 10.91 14.39
C TRP A 8 -0.37 10.47 13.16
N ILE A 9 0.14 10.74 11.94
CA ILE A 9 -0.52 10.33 10.69
C ILE A 9 -0.73 8.81 10.70
N TYR A 10 0.32 8.03 10.98
CA TYR A 10 0.24 6.57 10.89
C TYR A 10 -0.45 5.89 12.07
N GLN A 11 -0.54 6.54 13.24
CA GLN A 11 -1.40 6.06 14.33
C GLN A 11 -2.89 6.20 14.02
N ASN A 12 -3.26 7.17 13.19
CA ASN A 12 -4.65 7.44 12.82
C ASN A 12 -5.02 6.93 11.41
N LEU A 13 -4.04 6.44 10.66
CA LEU A 13 -4.25 5.83 9.36
C LEU A 13 -4.91 4.46 9.56
N ASP A 14 -6.06 4.24 8.94
CA ASP A 14 -6.63 2.90 8.80
C ASP A 14 -6.18 2.33 7.43
N PRO A 15 -5.22 1.39 7.38
CA PRO A 15 -4.74 0.86 6.11
C PRO A 15 -5.82 0.11 5.34
N LYS A 16 -6.88 -0.38 5.99
CA LYS A 16 -7.93 -1.16 5.32
C LYS A 16 -8.85 -0.31 4.46
N SER A 17 -8.99 0.98 4.78
CA SER A 17 -9.83 1.90 4.01
C SER A 17 -9.13 2.51 2.80
N LEU A 18 -7.81 2.34 2.68
CA LEU A 18 -7.02 2.97 1.61
C LEU A 18 -7.14 2.21 0.29
N ASP A 19 -7.23 2.98 -0.80
CA ASP A 19 -7.12 2.48 -2.16
C ASP A 19 -5.65 2.38 -2.64
N ARG A 20 -5.45 1.81 -3.84
CA ARG A 20 -4.09 1.61 -4.38
C ARG A 20 -3.32 2.92 -4.53
N ASN A 21 -3.95 3.99 -5.00
CA ASN A 21 -3.28 5.26 -5.26
C ASN A 21 -2.91 5.95 -3.94
N GLU A 22 -3.81 5.92 -2.96
CA GLU A 22 -3.56 6.44 -1.61
C GLU A 22 -2.38 5.72 -0.97
N ILE A 23 -2.33 4.39 -1.06
CA ILE A 23 -1.21 3.61 -0.52
C ILE A 23 0.11 3.98 -1.19
N LEU A 24 0.13 4.10 -2.52
CA LEU A 24 1.35 4.49 -3.25
C LEU A 24 1.84 5.89 -2.84
N ASN A 25 0.92 6.84 -2.66
CA ASN A 25 1.27 8.18 -2.17
C ASN A 25 1.87 8.13 -0.76
N HIS A 26 1.30 7.32 0.13
CA HIS A 26 1.85 7.13 1.47
C HIS A 26 3.25 6.49 1.46
N LEU A 27 3.50 5.53 0.57
CA LEU A 27 4.81 4.90 0.41
C LEU A 27 5.86 5.87 -0.12
N ILE A 28 5.50 6.74 -1.06
CA ILE A 28 6.38 7.81 -1.56
C ILE A 28 6.74 8.76 -0.42
N TYR A 29 5.73 9.22 0.33
CA TYR A 29 5.92 10.11 1.46
C TYR A 29 6.80 9.49 2.56
N LEU A 30 6.59 8.21 2.89
CA LEU A 30 7.45 7.48 3.83
C LEU A 30 8.90 7.46 3.38
N LYS A 31 9.15 7.25 2.09
CA LYS A 31 10.49 7.24 1.53
C LYS A 31 11.18 8.59 1.73
N GLU A 32 10.51 9.68 1.36
CA GLU A 32 11.04 11.05 1.51
C GLU A 32 11.43 11.37 2.96
N ILE A 33 10.63 10.92 3.93
CA ILE A 33 10.91 11.15 5.36
C ILE A 33 12.08 10.29 5.84
N THR A 34 12.21 9.05 5.36
CA THR A 34 13.25 8.12 5.81
C THR A 34 14.66 8.45 5.32
N GLU A 35 14.81 9.17 4.20
CA GLU A 35 16.10 9.42 3.55
C GLU A 35 17.07 10.24 4.42
N GLN A 36 16.56 11.00 5.39
CA GLN A 36 17.37 11.83 6.30
C GLN A 36 17.28 11.39 7.77
N GLU A 37 16.55 10.30 8.06
CA GLU A 37 16.37 9.82 9.42
C GLU A 37 17.58 9.01 9.88
N THR A 38 18.11 9.35 11.06
CA THR A 38 19.28 8.67 11.65
C THR A 38 18.93 7.92 12.94
N SER A 39 17.76 8.20 13.53
CA SER A 39 17.30 7.49 14.72
C SER A 39 16.79 6.09 14.36
N LEU A 40 17.40 5.07 14.95
CA LEU A 40 17.05 3.67 14.71
C LEU A 40 15.59 3.38 15.08
N ASP A 41 15.09 3.96 16.17
CA ASP A 41 13.70 3.76 16.59
C ASP A 41 12.70 4.28 15.55
N ARG A 42 12.99 5.43 14.92
CA ARG A 42 12.15 5.98 13.87
C ARG A 42 12.26 5.20 12.57
N ILE A 43 13.47 4.78 12.21
CA ILE A 43 13.70 3.90 11.06
C ILE A 43 12.85 2.62 11.19
N VAL A 44 12.88 1.96 12.35
CA VAL A 44 12.09 0.74 12.61
C VAL A 44 10.59 1.01 12.48
N LYS A 45 10.08 2.11 13.05
CA LYS A 45 8.66 2.49 12.91
C LYS A 45 8.27 2.72 11.44
N TYR A 46 9.12 3.39 10.67
CA TYR A 46 8.85 3.62 9.24
C TYR A 46 8.75 2.32 8.46
N TYR A 47 9.65 1.35 8.71
CA TYR A 47 9.55 0.03 8.09
C TYR A 47 8.28 -0.71 8.50
N PHE A 48 7.85 -0.58 9.76
CA PHE A 48 6.60 -1.18 10.22
C PHE A 48 5.38 -0.63 9.45
N TYR A 49 5.33 0.69 9.24
CA TYR A 49 4.27 1.32 8.45
C TYR A 49 4.32 0.93 6.97
N LYS A 50 5.52 0.92 6.38
CA LYS A 50 5.75 0.48 5.00
C LYS A 50 5.22 -0.94 4.76
N ILE A 51 5.57 -1.89 5.62
CA ILE A 51 5.11 -3.28 5.52
C ILE A 51 3.58 -3.36 5.61
N SER A 52 2.96 -2.58 6.51
CA SER A 52 1.51 -2.56 6.67
C SER A 52 0.78 -2.08 5.40
N LEU A 53 1.32 -1.05 4.75
CA LEU A 53 0.82 -0.52 3.47
C LEU A 53 1.02 -1.51 2.31
N GLU A 54 2.21 -2.11 2.20
CA GLU A 54 2.51 -3.12 1.16
C GLU A 54 1.59 -4.35 1.30
N ASN A 55 1.31 -4.77 2.54
CA ASN A 55 0.35 -5.85 2.79
C ASN A 55 -1.06 -5.50 2.32
N ARG A 56 -1.49 -4.23 2.47
CA ARG A 56 -2.78 -3.80 1.94
C ARG A 56 -2.82 -3.84 0.42
N LEU A 57 -1.74 -3.43 -0.27
CA LEU A 57 -1.66 -3.55 -1.74
C LEU A 57 -1.84 -5.00 -2.20
N VAL A 58 -1.19 -5.95 -1.51
CA VAL A 58 -1.34 -7.39 -1.80
C VAL A 58 -2.77 -7.87 -1.55
N GLN A 59 -3.47 -7.31 -0.55
CA GLN A 59 -4.89 -7.62 -0.33
C GLN A 59 -5.77 -7.06 -1.45
N LEU A 60 -5.54 -5.82 -1.88
CA LEU A 60 -6.24 -5.22 -3.02
C LEU A 60 -6.05 -6.02 -4.31
N ASP A 61 -4.84 -6.57 -4.54
CA ASP A 61 -4.57 -7.48 -5.66
C ASP A 61 -5.41 -8.77 -5.60
N LYS A 62 -5.72 -9.25 -4.39
CA LYS A 62 -6.56 -10.44 -4.17
C LYS A 62 -8.05 -10.13 -4.21
N GLU A 63 -8.43 -8.91 -3.86
CA GLU A 63 -9.81 -8.41 -3.91
C GLU A 63 -10.26 -8.09 -5.34
N LEU A 64 -9.31 -7.82 -6.25
CA LEU A 64 -9.58 -7.74 -7.68
C LEU A 64 -10.20 -9.06 -8.16
N PRO A 65 -11.46 -9.06 -8.64
CA PRO A 65 -12.15 -10.28 -8.99
C PRO A 65 -11.46 -10.98 -10.17
N GLU A 66 -11.36 -12.32 -10.11
CA GLU A 66 -10.90 -13.17 -11.22
C GLU A 66 -11.76 -13.04 -12.51
N SER A 67 -12.79 -12.19 -12.50
CA SER A 67 -13.74 -11.98 -13.60
C SER A 67 -13.11 -11.40 -14.88
N ILE A 68 -11.84 -11.00 -14.87
CA ILE A 68 -11.12 -10.56 -16.09
C ILE A 68 -10.41 -11.74 -16.80
N LYS A 69 -10.31 -12.94 -16.20
CA LYS A 69 -9.58 -14.08 -16.80
C LYS A 69 -10.37 -14.92 -17.81
N ILE A 70 -11.65 -14.65 -18.08
CA ILE A 70 -12.45 -15.49 -18.99
C ILE A 70 -13.21 -14.62 -20.00
N LEU A 71 -12.48 -14.13 -21.02
CA LEU A 71 -13.09 -13.95 -22.34
C LEU A 71 -12.81 -15.23 -23.13
N PRO A 72 -13.78 -16.12 -23.35
CA PRO A 72 -13.60 -17.17 -24.33
C PRO A 72 -13.52 -16.49 -25.70
N GLY A 73 -12.40 -16.71 -26.40
CA GLY A 73 -12.20 -16.18 -27.75
C GLY A 73 -13.36 -16.51 -28.69
N PRO A 74 -13.57 -15.72 -29.75
CA PRO A 74 -14.68 -15.93 -30.68
C PRO A 74 -14.57 -17.35 -31.24
N LYS A 75 -15.60 -18.17 -30.99
CA LYS A 75 -15.73 -19.46 -31.65
C LYS A 75 -15.76 -19.19 -33.15
N SER A 76 -14.74 -19.69 -33.85
CA SER A 76 -14.67 -19.70 -35.30
C SER A 76 -15.94 -20.37 -35.84
N THR A 77 -16.81 -19.60 -36.47
CA THR A 77 -17.99 -20.13 -37.16
C THR A 77 -17.50 -20.73 -38.48
N THR A 78 -17.29 -22.04 -38.50
CA THR A 78 -17.23 -22.82 -39.74
C THR A 78 -18.66 -23.04 -40.23
N LEU A 79 -19.00 -22.42 -41.37
CA LEU A 79 -20.05 -22.85 -42.29
C LEU A 79 -19.44 -22.90 -43.69
#